data_AF-A0A944MPI2-F1
#
_entry.id   AF-A0A944MPI2-F1
#
_cell.length_a   1.000
_cell.length_b   1.000
_cell.length_c   1.000
_cell.angle_alpha   90.00
_cell.angle_beta   90.00
_cell.angle_gamma   90.00
#
_symmetry.space_group_name_H-M   'P 1'
#
loop_
_entity.id
_entity.type
_entity.pdbx_description
1 polymer ?
#
loop_
_entity_poly.entity_id
_entity_poly.type
_entity_poly.pdbx_seq_one_letter_code
_entity_poly.pdbx_strand_id
1 'polypeptide(L)'
;MKLAEKHLEKAKKIAVQNRKKKNCKICFGRGYVGTTLENTLVLCHKCVDMEKALLDWKNYVKDVPELKEQYKELFEEEIKNV
;
A
#
# COMPACT_ATOMS: atom_id res chain seq x y z
N MET A 1 -2.15 1.25 -16.01
CA MET A 1 -1.03 0.30 -15.96
C MET A 1 -1.22 -0.62 -14.77
N LYS A 2 -0.98 -1.93 -14.87
CA LYS A 2 -1.07 -2.85 -13.72
C LYS A 2 0.22 -2.82 -12.91
N LEU A 3 0.11 -2.84 -11.59
CA LEU A 3 1.24 -2.94 -10.67
C LEU A 3 1.95 -4.29 -10.84
N ALA A 4 3.27 -4.27 -11.04
CA ALA A 4 4.05 -5.50 -11.17
C ALA A 4 4.02 -6.33 -9.88
N GLU A 5 4.07 -7.66 -10.01
CA GLU A 5 3.87 -8.58 -8.88
C GLU A 5 4.88 -8.37 -7.74
N LYS A 6 6.13 -8.01 -8.07
CA LYS A 6 7.17 -7.67 -7.08
C LYS A 6 6.74 -6.54 -6.12
N HIS A 7 5.99 -5.57 -6.62
CA HIS A 7 5.51 -4.44 -5.83
C HIS A 7 4.25 -4.78 -5.05
N LEU A 8 3.38 -5.62 -5.61
CA LEU A 8 2.24 -6.17 -4.88
C LEU A 8 2.71 -6.99 -3.67
N GLU A 9 3.74 -7.82 -3.83
CA GLU A 9 4.35 -8.57 -2.73
C GLU A 9 4.92 -7.63 -1.65
N LYS A 10 5.55 -6.52 -2.05
CA LYS A 10 6.00 -5.51 -1.10
C LYS A 10 4.83 -4.85 -0.36
N ALA A 11 3.75 -4.52 -1.06
CA ALA A 11 2.53 -3.97 -0.44
C ALA A 11 1.92 -4.96 0.57
N LYS A 12 1.88 -6.26 0.25
CA LYS A 12 1.43 -7.32 1.19
C LYS A 12 2.30 -7.35 2.45
N LYS A 13 3.62 -7.26 2.31
CA LYS A 13 4.55 -7.19 3.47
C LYS A 13 4.29 -5.96 4.33
N ILE A 14 4.12 -4.79 3.73
CA ILE A 14 3.79 -3.54 4.44
C ILE A 14 2.46 -3.68 5.18
N ALA A 15 1.45 -4.26 4.54
CA ALA A 15 0.16 -4.52 5.16
C ALA A 15 0.29 -5.39 6.41
N VAL A 16 1.13 -6.43 6.36
CA VAL A 16 1.40 -7.34 7.49
C VAL A 16 2.20 -6.65 8.61
N GLN A 17 3.22 -5.88 8.27
CA GLN A 17 4.07 -5.15 9.22
C GLN A 17 3.31 -4.08 10.00
N ASN A 18 2.29 -3.48 9.39
CA ASN A 18 1.49 -2.42 9.99
C ASN A 18 0.18 -2.91 10.60
N ARG A 19 0.08 -4.21 10.90
CA ARG A 19 -1.12 -4.76 11.55
C ARG A 19 -1.17 -4.42 13.03
N LYS A 20 -2.31 -3.88 13.45
CA LYS A 20 -2.68 -3.69 14.85
C LYS A 20 -3.39 -4.93 15.44
N LYS A 21 -3.92 -5.83 14.60
CA LYS A 21 -4.70 -7.00 15.03
C LYS A 21 -4.33 -8.29 14.28
N LYS A 22 -4.24 -9.40 15.02
CA LYS A 22 -3.87 -10.73 14.51
C LYS A 22 -5.04 -11.55 13.93
N ASN A 23 -6.24 -11.41 14.49
CA ASN A 23 -7.43 -12.16 14.08
C ASN A 23 -8.50 -11.22 13.52
N CYS A 24 -9.06 -11.53 12.35
CA CYS A 24 -10.12 -10.74 11.72
C CYS A 24 -10.94 -11.58 10.76
N LYS A 25 -12.27 -11.47 10.83
CA LYS A 25 -13.19 -12.19 9.95
C LYS A 25 -13.28 -11.61 8.53
N ILE A 26 -12.81 -10.38 8.32
CA ILE A 26 -12.86 -9.69 7.02
C ILE A 26 -11.62 -10.02 6.20
N CYS A 27 -10.43 -9.80 6.76
CA CYS A 27 -9.16 -10.05 6.06
C CYS A 27 -8.59 -11.43 6.34
N PHE A 28 -9.24 -12.24 7.18
CA PHE A 28 -8.77 -13.57 7.63
C PHE A 28 -7.34 -13.52 8.19
N GLY A 29 -7.02 -12.44 8.91
CA GLY A 29 -5.69 -12.24 9.48
C GLY A 29 -4.59 -11.95 8.45
N ARG A 30 -4.91 -11.55 7.21
CA ARG A 30 -3.91 -11.17 6.20
C ARG A 30 -3.48 -9.71 6.28
N GLY A 31 -4.34 -8.83 6.81
CA GLY A 31 -4.14 -7.38 6.80
C GLY A 31 -4.71 -6.68 5.56
N TYR A 32 -5.14 -7.42 4.54
CA TYR A 32 -5.78 -6.91 3.33
C TYR A 32 -6.96 -7.80 2.92
N VAL A 33 -7.89 -7.26 2.14
CA VAL A 33 -9.09 -7.98 1.69
C VAL A 33 -8.91 -8.61 0.31
N GLY A 34 -8.15 -7.97 -0.57
CA GLY A 34 -7.89 -8.43 -1.93
C GLY A 34 -7.08 -7.42 -2.73
N THR A 35 -7.19 -7.48 -4.05
CA THR A 35 -6.53 -6.56 -4.99
C THR A 35 -7.54 -5.90 -5.93
N THR A 36 -7.19 -4.73 -6.47
CA THR A 36 -7.96 -4.07 -7.53
C THR A 36 -7.60 -4.63 -8.93
N LEU A 37 -8.29 -4.16 -9.97
CA LEU A 37 -7.99 -4.52 -11.36
C LEU A 37 -6.58 -4.08 -11.80
N GLU A 38 -6.06 -3.02 -11.18
CA GLU A 38 -4.71 -2.47 -11.36
C GLU A 38 -3.65 -3.24 -10.56
N ASN A 39 -4.02 -4.37 -9.93
CA ASN A 39 -3.14 -5.18 -9.09
C ASN A 39 -2.62 -4.44 -7.84
N THR A 40 -3.38 -3.45 -7.34
CA THR A 40 -3.06 -2.74 -6.09
C THR A 40 -3.75 -3.39 -4.90
N LEU A 41 -3.18 -3.25 -3.69
CA LEU A 41 -3.67 -3.96 -2.51
C LEU A 41 -4.77 -3.16 -1.78
N VAL A 42 -5.91 -3.80 -1.51
CA VAL A 42 -6.99 -3.21 -0.71
C VAL A 42 -6.78 -3.56 0.76
N LEU A 43 -6.31 -2.60 1.55
CA LEU A 43 -6.01 -2.79 2.97
C LEU A 43 -7.27 -2.99 3.83
N CYS A 44 -7.12 -3.74 4.92
CA CYS A 44 -8.16 -3.87 5.93
C CYS A 44 -8.08 -2.73 6.94
N HIS A 45 -8.94 -1.72 6.78
CA HIS A 45 -9.01 -0.54 7.66
C HIS A 45 -9.19 -0.86 9.15
N LYS A 46 -9.74 -2.03 9.51
CA LYS A 46 -9.92 -2.45 10.92
C LYS A 46 -8.66 -3.04 11.55
N CYS A 47 -7.72 -3.49 10.73
CA CYS A 47 -6.59 -4.31 11.18
C CYS A 47 -5.23 -3.70 10.87
N VAL A 48 -5.16 -2.78 9.91
CA VAL A 48 -3.92 -2.13 9.50
C VAL A 48 -3.94 -0.68 9.94
N ASP A 49 -2.80 -0.21 10.42
CA ASP A 49 -2.53 1.22 10.54
C ASP A 49 -2.46 1.85 9.15
N MET A 50 -3.55 2.49 8.72
CA MET A 50 -3.65 3.03 7.37
C MET A 50 -2.63 4.14 7.12
N GLU A 51 -2.43 5.03 8.09
CA GLU A 51 -1.49 6.15 7.98
C GLU A 51 -0.06 5.61 7.87
N LYS A 52 0.33 4.71 8.79
CA LYS A 52 1.67 4.14 8.78
C LYS A 52 1.93 3.26 7.55
N ALA A 53 0.95 2.45 7.13
CA ALA A 53 1.08 1.63 5.92
C ALA A 53 1.18 2.48 4.66
N LEU A 54 0.44 3.59 4.57
CA LEU A 54 0.54 4.52 3.44
C LEU A 54 1.90 5.23 3.42
N LEU A 55 2.42 5.65 4.58
CA LEU A 55 3.75 6.25 4.69
C LEU A 55 4.85 5.26 4.26
N ASP A 56 4.80 4.02 4.74
CA ASP A 56 5.75 2.97 4.35
C ASP A 56 5.68 2.66 2.84
N TRP A 57 4.46 2.69 2.26
CA TRP A 57 4.28 2.55 0.83
C TRP A 57 4.87 3.73 0.05
N LYS A 58 4.61 4.96 0.48
CA LYS A 58 5.19 6.18 -0.13
C LYS A 58 6.72 6.14 -0.10
N ASN A 59 7.31 5.74 1.03
CA ASN A 59 8.76 5.60 1.15
C ASN A 59 9.30 4.56 0.16
N TYR A 60 8.65 3.40 0.06
CA TYR A 60 9.01 2.39 -0.93
C TYR A 60 8.92 2.90 -2.37
N VAL A 61 7.86 3.62 -2.73
CA VAL A 61 7.68 4.19 -4.08
C VAL A 61 8.77 5.21 -4.40
N LYS A 62 9.18 6.05 -3.43
CA LYS A 62 10.26 7.04 -3.61
C LYS A 62 11.60 6.38 -3.97
N ASP A 63 11.86 5.19 -3.45
CA ASP A 63 13.10 4.43 -3.67
C ASP A 63 13.07 3.60 -4.97
N VAL A 64 11.93 3.51 -5.64
CA VAL A 64 11.75 2.70 -6.85
C VAL A 64 11.44 3.62 -8.04
N PRO A 65 12.42 3.86 -8.94
CA PRO A 65 12.25 4.78 -10.08
C PRO A 65 11.01 4.48 -10.93
N GLU A 66 10.75 3.20 -11.21
CA GLU A 66 9.62 2.78 -12.05
C GLU A 66 8.25 3.13 -11.44
N LEU A 67 8.13 3.07 -10.11
CA LEU A 67 6.91 3.44 -9.40
C LEU A 67 6.81 4.94 -9.20
N LYS A 68 7.93 5.62 -8.97
CA LYS A 68 7.97 7.07 -8.82
C LYS A 68 7.44 7.78 -10.07
N GLU A 69 7.75 7.25 -11.25
CA GLU A 69 7.17 7.72 -12.50
C GLU A 69 5.67 7.39 -12.60
N GLN A 70 5.28 6.15 -12.28
CA GLN A 70 3.87 5.72 -12.31
C GLN A 70 2.96 6.51 -11.35
N TYR A 71 3.48 6.93 -10.20
CA TYR A 71 2.74 7.66 -9.16
C TYR A 71 3.13 9.13 -9.06
N LYS A 72 3.76 9.70 -10.10
CA LYS A 72 4.28 11.07 -10.11
C LYS A 72 3.25 12.12 -9.67
N GLU A 73 2.02 12.01 -10.16
CA GLU A 73 0.92 12.91 -9.80
C GLU A 73 0.61 12.90 -8.30
N LEU A 74 0.68 11.73 -7.65
CA LEU A 74 0.45 11.57 -6.22
C LEU A 74 1.47 12.33 -5.36
N PHE A 75 2.68 12.56 -5.89
CA PHE A 75 3.75 13.30 -5.21
C PHE A 75 3.82 14.77 -5.64
N GLU A 76 3.34 15.11 -6.83
CA GLU A 76 3.24 16.51 -7.27
C GLU A 76 2.12 17.26 -6.51
N GLU A 77 1.05 16.58 -6.13
CA GLU A 77 -0.02 17.16 -5.29
C GLU A 77 0.41 17.41 -3.83
N GLU A 78 1.39 16.68 -3.30
CA GLU A 78 1.98 16.97 -1.98
C GLU A 78 2.72 18.32 -1.95
N ILE A 79 3.23 18.79 -3.10
CA ILE A 79 3.98 20.04 -3.21
C ILE A 79 3.05 21.26 -3.34
N LYS A 80 1.84 21.09 -3.89
CA LYS A 80 0.90 22.21 -4.12
C LYS A 80 0.02 22.54 -2.91
N ASN A 81 -0.02 21.68 -1.89
CA ASN A 81 -0.87 21.83 -0.71
C ASN A 81 -0.07 22.17 0.57
N VAL A 82 1.17 22.65 0.42
CA VAL A 82 2.02 23.17 1.51
C VAL A 82 2.19 24.68 1.35
#